data_AF-A0A238BIH0-F1
#
_entry.id   AF-A0A238BIH0-F1
#
_cell.length_a   1.000
_cell.length_b   1.000
_cell.length_c   1.000
_cell.angle_alpha   90.00
_cell.angle_beta   90.00
_cell.angle_gamma   90.00
#
_symmetry.space_group_name_H-M   'P 1'
#
loop_
_entity.id
_entity.type
_entity.pdbx_description
1 polymer ?
#
loop_
_entity_poly.entity_id
_entity_poly.type
_entity_poly.pdbx_seq_one_letter_code
_entity_poly.pdbx_strand_id
1 'polypeptide(L)'
;MENFGFYQFRIQMAVFKKLKNKRDKQTLSITHSESIKQLDQRVGFQTYRDFFTLKNYWKSIDRKKMDAAGILFQSVPNHGQPRNIAGGGGNDGGGGGNAGVENGDQQKVDPRLPYPNFRELFTLKNYWKTVRRNERDCAKMMLAKYLKQNPDNKEKYPKLKNIDVNTVDVATANSGFETVAANYLKVFDDVITTVEEKPGDVSDACSRLTAVGKMHRTKVNGMDGSEFQLLEEPFLYMISEILQDRYNDKAENLFRKFYQFCLKYILEGFNS
;
A
#
# COMPACT_ATOMS: atom_id res chain seq x y z
N MET A 1 -30.85 4.79 -19.35
CA MET A 1 -30.12 5.10 -18.10
C MET A 1 -28.88 4.21 -18.00
N GLU A 2 -27.90 4.38 -18.90
CA GLU A 2 -26.64 3.58 -18.93
C GLU A 2 -25.38 4.46 -18.86
N ASN A 3 -25.54 5.77 -18.71
CA ASN A 3 -24.42 6.71 -18.84
C ASN A 3 -23.50 6.81 -17.62
N PHE A 4 -23.89 6.35 -16.41
CA PHE A 4 -23.08 6.62 -15.20
C PHE A 4 -21.73 5.88 -15.14
N GLY A 5 -21.57 4.73 -15.80
CA GLY A 5 -20.30 4.00 -15.87
C GLY A 5 -19.26 4.66 -16.80
N PHE A 6 -19.72 5.29 -17.88
CA PHE A 6 -18.85 5.89 -18.89
C PHE A 6 -18.13 7.17 -18.41
N TYR A 7 -18.76 7.96 -17.52
CA TYR A 7 -18.17 9.22 -17.05
C TYR A 7 -17.03 9.02 -16.03
N GLN A 8 -17.09 7.97 -15.20
CA GLN A 8 -15.98 7.64 -14.29
C GLN A 8 -14.73 7.16 -15.04
N PHE A 9 -14.93 6.35 -16.09
CA PHE A 9 -13.83 5.86 -16.93
C PHE A 9 -13.17 6.98 -17.74
N ARG A 10 -13.95 7.96 -18.22
CA ARG A 10 -13.42 9.13 -18.96
C ARG A 10 -12.61 10.09 -18.09
N ILE A 11 -12.98 10.27 -16.82
CA ILE A 11 -12.21 11.12 -15.90
C ILE A 11 -10.85 10.48 -15.58
N GLN A 12 -10.79 9.16 -15.36
CA GLN A 12 -9.51 8.46 -15.19
C GLN A 12 -8.60 8.61 -16.43
N MET A 13 -9.13 8.37 -17.64
CA MET A 13 -8.34 8.47 -18.88
C MET A 13 -7.84 9.89 -19.18
N ALA A 14 -8.62 10.93 -18.82
CA ALA A 14 -8.21 12.32 -19.01
C ALA A 14 -7.07 12.75 -18.08
N VAL A 15 -7.05 12.25 -16.84
CA VAL A 15 -5.96 12.48 -15.87
C VAL A 15 -4.66 11.81 -16.35
N PHE A 16 -4.74 10.56 -16.82
CA PHE A 16 -3.58 9.83 -17.35
C PHE A 16 -2.96 10.49 -18.58
N LYS A 17 -3.76 11.05 -19.49
CA LYS A 17 -3.26 11.67 -20.73
C LYS A 17 -2.55 13.01 -20.49
N LYS A 18 -2.90 13.72 -19.42
CA LYS A 18 -2.33 15.04 -19.09
C LYS A 18 -0.99 14.95 -18.36
N LEU A 19 -0.68 13.82 -17.71
CA LEU A 19 0.57 13.57 -16.98
C LEU A 19 1.75 13.19 -17.87
N LYS A 20 1.53 12.69 -19.09
CA LYS A 20 2.62 12.27 -19.99
C LYS A 20 3.42 13.43 -20.59
N ASN A 21 2.86 14.64 -20.65
CA ASN A 21 3.43 15.77 -21.41
C ASN A 21 4.26 16.77 -20.59
N LYS A 22 4.61 16.48 -19.33
CA LYS A 22 5.23 17.49 -18.44
C LYS A 22 6.55 17.06 -17.78
N ARG A 23 7.36 16.26 -18.48
CA ARG A 23 8.80 16.12 -18.17
C ARG A 23 9.57 17.00 -19.14
N ASP A 24 10.10 18.10 -18.64
CA ASP A 24 11.44 18.56 -19.02
C ASP A 24 11.98 19.59 -18.02
N LYS A 25 13.22 19.33 -17.60
CA LYS A 25 14.21 20.23 -16.96
C LYS A 25 13.90 20.79 -15.56
N GLN A 26 14.60 20.28 -14.55
CA GLN A 26 15.70 21.04 -13.92
C GLN A 26 16.42 20.23 -12.83
N THR A 27 17.75 20.17 -12.99
CA THR A 27 18.75 19.58 -12.09
C THR A 27 19.27 20.68 -11.17
N LEU A 28 19.35 20.47 -9.85
CA LEU A 28 20.20 21.25 -8.95
C LEU A 28 20.62 20.39 -7.75
N SER A 29 21.94 20.28 -7.57
CA SER A 29 22.66 19.63 -6.47
C SER A 29 22.58 20.45 -5.19
N ILE A 30 22.61 19.81 -4.02
CA ILE A 30 23.33 20.28 -2.82
C ILE A 30 23.55 19.11 -1.85
N THR A 31 24.78 19.06 -1.36
CA THR A 31 25.41 18.22 -0.34
C THR A 31 24.87 18.44 1.08
N HIS A 32 24.54 17.36 1.80
CA HIS A 32 24.81 17.24 3.24
C HIS A 32 24.71 15.77 3.70
N SER A 33 25.74 15.30 4.40
CA SER A 33 25.90 13.92 4.87
C SER A 33 25.24 13.71 6.24
N GLU A 34 24.33 12.74 6.34
CA GLU A 34 23.90 12.18 7.63
C GLU A 34 23.84 10.65 7.59
N SER A 35 24.33 10.05 8.67
CA SER A 35 24.84 8.69 8.84
C SER A 35 23.92 7.55 8.36
N ILE A 36 24.42 6.77 7.41
CA ILE A 36 23.84 5.49 6.98
C ILE A 36 23.98 4.48 8.13
N LYS A 37 22.91 3.78 8.50
CA LYS A 37 22.96 2.68 9.47
C LYS A 37 23.89 1.58 8.95
N GLN A 38 25.06 1.44 9.56
CA GLN A 38 26.03 0.41 9.22
C GLN A 38 25.58 -0.95 9.78
N LEU A 39 25.79 -2.03 9.02
CA LEU A 39 25.67 -3.39 9.55
C LEU A 39 26.90 -3.73 10.39
N ASP A 40 26.72 -4.62 11.36
CA ASP A 40 27.84 -5.25 12.07
C ASP A 40 28.71 -6.01 11.05
N GLN A 41 30.02 -5.79 11.12
CA GLN A 41 31.00 -6.33 10.17
C GLN A 41 31.00 -7.87 10.13
N ARG A 42 30.54 -8.53 11.20
CA ARG A 42 30.49 -10.00 11.30
C ARG A 42 29.39 -10.64 10.47
N VAL A 43 28.40 -9.87 10.02
CA VAL A 43 27.27 -10.39 9.23
C VAL A 43 27.69 -10.71 7.80
N GLY A 44 28.86 -10.23 7.34
CA GLY A 44 29.43 -10.56 6.04
C GLY A 44 28.75 -9.89 4.84
N PHE A 45 27.81 -8.96 5.06
CA PHE A 45 27.22 -8.13 4.00
C PHE A 45 27.89 -6.76 3.94
N GLN A 46 28.25 -6.33 2.72
CA GLN A 46 28.91 -5.05 2.47
C GLN A 46 27.96 -3.86 2.64
N THR A 47 26.67 -4.05 2.35
CA THR A 47 25.67 -2.99 2.51
C THR A 47 24.41 -3.46 3.25
N TYR A 48 23.73 -2.53 3.91
CA TYR A 48 22.39 -2.78 4.49
C TYR A 48 21.37 -3.18 3.44
N ARG A 49 21.55 -2.74 2.20
CA ARG A 49 20.70 -3.10 1.07
C ARG A 49 20.80 -4.59 0.73
N ASP A 50 21.99 -5.18 0.78
CA ASP A 50 22.21 -6.60 0.47
C ASP A 50 21.53 -7.49 1.50
N PHE A 51 21.75 -7.20 2.78
CA PHE A 51 21.08 -7.88 3.88
C PHE A 51 19.55 -7.77 3.75
N PHE A 52 19.04 -6.59 3.41
CA PHE A 52 17.61 -6.37 3.26
C PHE A 52 17.02 -7.09 2.05
N THR A 53 17.78 -7.19 0.96
CA THR A 53 17.41 -7.91 -0.26
C THR A 53 17.34 -9.41 0.02
N LEU A 54 18.36 -9.97 0.69
CA LEU A 54 18.35 -11.35 1.16
C LEU A 54 17.15 -11.63 2.08
N LYS A 55 16.87 -10.73 3.03
CA LYS A 55 15.70 -10.84 3.91
C LYS A 55 14.38 -10.93 3.12
N ASN A 56 14.27 -10.23 2.00
CA ASN A 56 13.07 -10.31 1.16
C ASN A 56 13.01 -11.63 0.36
N TYR A 57 14.13 -12.14 -0.15
CA TYR A 57 14.17 -13.46 -0.77
C TYR A 57 13.85 -14.58 0.23
N TRP A 58 14.33 -14.46 1.47
CA TRP A 58 14.07 -15.42 2.54
C TRP A 58 12.56 -15.57 2.83
N LYS A 59 11.77 -14.50 2.69
CA LYS A 59 10.30 -14.59 2.83
C LYS A 59 9.66 -15.53 1.80
N SER A 60 10.24 -15.67 0.61
CA SER A 60 9.77 -16.61 -0.40
C SER A 60 10.08 -18.06 -0.02
N ILE A 61 11.25 -18.28 0.59
CA ILE A 61 11.67 -19.59 1.11
C ILE A 61 10.79 -19.97 2.30
N ASP A 62 10.55 -19.04 3.23
CA ASP A 62 9.72 -19.27 4.42
C ASP A 62 8.27 -19.62 4.08
N ARG A 63 7.70 -19.03 3.01
CA ARG A 63 6.37 -19.41 2.49
C ARG A 63 6.30 -20.86 1.98
N LYS A 64 7.43 -21.43 1.59
CA LYS A 64 7.56 -22.81 1.07
C LYS A 64 8.53 -23.60 1.93
N LYS A 65 8.49 -23.39 3.25
CA LYS A 65 9.50 -23.90 4.19
C LYS A 65 9.68 -25.41 4.11
N MET A 66 8.60 -26.17 3.92
CA MET A 66 8.64 -27.64 3.80
C MET A 66 9.27 -28.10 2.48
N ASP A 67 8.93 -27.47 1.35
CA ASP A 67 9.52 -27.77 0.05
C ASP A 67 11.02 -27.41 0.03
N ALA A 68 11.36 -26.24 0.59
CA ALA A 68 12.73 -25.77 0.70
C ALA A 68 13.57 -26.69 1.61
N ALA A 69 13.00 -27.17 2.72
CA ALA A 69 13.65 -28.16 3.56
C ALA A 69 13.86 -29.48 2.81
N GLY A 70 12.86 -29.95 2.05
CA GLY A 70 12.96 -31.14 1.23
C GLY A 70 14.10 -31.06 0.20
N ILE A 71 14.22 -29.95 -0.51
CA ILE A 71 15.31 -29.69 -1.47
C ILE A 71 16.67 -29.68 -0.77
N LEU A 72 16.77 -29.03 0.40
CA LEU A 72 18.00 -28.95 1.18
C LEU A 72 18.47 -30.33 1.66
N PHE A 73 17.55 -31.19 2.11
CA PHE A 73 17.90 -32.54 2.57
C PHE A 73 18.15 -33.53 1.42
N GLN A 74 17.54 -33.33 0.24
CA GLN A 74 17.83 -34.14 -0.95
C GLN A 74 19.20 -33.84 -1.58
N SER A 75 19.77 -32.66 -1.31
CA SER A 75 21.08 -32.24 -1.80
C SER A 75 22.23 -32.60 -0.86
N VAL A 76 21.96 -33.26 0.27
CA VAL A 76 22.98 -33.90 1.11
C VAL A 76 23.30 -35.28 0.54
N PRO A 77 24.53 -35.56 0.06
CA PRO A 77 24.85 -36.86 -0.51
C PRO A 77 24.82 -37.94 0.58
N ASN A 78 23.92 -38.91 0.41
CA ASN A 78 23.87 -40.11 1.24
C ASN A 78 25.15 -40.94 0.96
N HIS A 79 26.02 -41.09 1.96
CA HIS A 79 27.21 -41.94 1.85
C HIS A 79 26.79 -43.41 1.74
N GLY A 80 26.76 -43.93 0.52
CA GLY A 80 26.68 -45.37 0.28
C GLY A 80 25.95 -45.78 -0.99
N GLN A 81 26.43 -45.36 -2.16
CA GLN A 81 26.43 -46.16 -3.40
C GLN A 81 27.31 -45.48 -4.47
N PRO A 82 28.13 -46.21 -5.24
CA PRO A 82 28.97 -45.62 -6.27
C PRO A 82 28.11 -45.25 -7.49
N ARG A 83 28.05 -43.96 -7.83
CA ARG A 83 27.52 -43.51 -9.12
C ARG A 83 28.68 -43.22 -10.07
N ASN A 84 28.60 -43.84 -11.24
CA ASN A 84 29.52 -43.70 -12.37
C ASN A 84 29.75 -42.23 -12.74
N ILE A 85 31.02 -41.89 -12.94
CA ILE A 85 31.49 -40.58 -13.40
C ILE A 85 31.44 -40.57 -14.93
N ALA A 86 30.57 -39.72 -15.47
CA ALA A 86 30.72 -39.05 -16.76
C ALA A 86 30.34 -37.59 -16.47
N GLY A 87 31.15 -36.57 -16.66
CA GLY A 87 32.10 -36.31 -17.74
C GLY A 87 31.69 -34.95 -18.33
N GLY A 88 32.49 -33.91 -18.09
CA GLY A 88 32.32 -32.55 -18.63
C GLY A 88 32.47 -31.50 -17.52
N GLY A 89 33.42 -30.56 -17.51
CA GLY A 89 34.34 -30.10 -18.55
C GLY A 89 34.20 -28.59 -18.74
N GLY A 90 35.12 -27.82 -18.14
CA GLY A 90 35.41 -26.40 -18.44
C GLY A 90 34.54 -25.38 -17.69
N ASN A 91 35.02 -24.19 -17.32
CA ASN A 91 36.33 -23.55 -17.45
C ASN A 91 36.34 -22.32 -16.52
N ASP A 92 37.50 -22.03 -15.94
CA ASP A 92 37.81 -20.80 -15.22
C ASP A 92 37.66 -19.55 -16.10
N GLY A 93 37.30 -18.42 -15.47
CA GLY A 93 37.21 -17.13 -16.14
C GLY A 93 36.83 -16.00 -15.19
N GLY A 94 37.79 -15.57 -14.38
CA GLY A 94 37.68 -14.33 -13.61
C GLY A 94 37.57 -13.10 -14.51
N GLY A 95 36.76 -12.15 -14.09
CA GLY A 95 36.60 -10.86 -14.76
C GLY A 95 36.15 -9.81 -13.75
N GLY A 96 37.14 -9.12 -13.16
CA GLY A 96 36.93 -7.94 -12.35
C GLY A 96 36.30 -6.82 -13.19
N GLY A 97 35.09 -6.41 -12.80
CA GLY A 97 34.35 -5.30 -13.38
C GLY A 97 34.24 -4.14 -12.38
N ASN A 98 35.01 -3.11 -12.68
CA ASN A 98 35.06 -1.77 -12.10
C ASN A 98 33.82 -1.33 -11.29
N ALA A 99 34.02 -1.10 -10.00
CA ALA A 99 33.04 -0.52 -9.09
C ALA A 99 32.81 0.97 -9.44
N GLY A 100 31.77 1.23 -10.24
CA GLY A 100 31.15 2.55 -10.29
C GLY A 100 30.48 2.82 -8.95
N VAL A 101 31.04 3.74 -8.17
CA VAL A 101 30.47 4.24 -6.92
C VAL A 101 29.20 5.03 -7.26
N GLU A 102 28.07 4.35 -7.32
CA GLU A 102 26.76 4.99 -7.32
C GLU A 102 26.37 5.30 -5.88
N ASN A 103 26.48 6.58 -5.50
CA ASN A 103 25.96 7.12 -4.25
C ASN A 103 24.49 6.69 -4.09
N GLY A 104 24.20 5.93 -3.04
CA GLY A 104 22.85 5.51 -2.71
C GLY A 104 22.01 6.71 -2.30
N ASP A 105 21.15 7.18 -3.20
CA ASP A 105 20.08 8.14 -2.89
C ASP A 105 19.29 7.63 -1.67
N GLN A 106 19.40 8.32 -0.53
CA GLN A 106 18.42 8.18 0.53
C GLN A 106 17.07 8.54 -0.08
N GLN A 107 16.18 7.56 -0.19
CA GLN A 107 14.89 7.74 -0.84
C GLN A 107 14.11 8.84 -0.12
N LYS A 108 14.12 10.04 -0.69
CA LYS A 108 13.52 11.24 -0.13
C LYS A 108 12.03 11.01 0.05
N VAL A 109 11.54 11.31 1.26
CA VAL A 109 10.11 11.29 1.58
C VAL A 109 9.59 12.73 1.48
N ASP A 110 8.43 12.91 0.88
CA ASP A 110 7.78 14.20 0.77
C ASP A 110 7.44 14.74 2.17
N PRO A 111 7.78 16.00 2.50
CA PRO A 111 7.50 16.59 3.81
C PRO A 111 6.02 16.63 4.20
N ARG A 112 5.10 16.51 3.23
CA ARG A 112 3.65 16.46 3.48
C ARG A 112 3.18 15.12 4.06
N LEU A 113 3.98 14.05 3.92
CA LEU A 113 3.64 12.76 4.49
C LEU A 113 3.75 12.79 6.01
N PRO A 114 2.90 12.05 6.73
CA PRO A 114 2.90 12.03 8.20
C PRO A 114 4.02 11.14 8.77
N TYR A 115 4.98 10.73 7.94
CA TYR A 115 6.04 9.78 8.30
C TYR A 115 7.40 10.50 8.33
N PRO A 116 8.15 10.38 9.42
CA PRO A 116 9.46 11.04 9.56
C PRO A 116 10.54 10.42 8.67
N ASN A 117 10.34 9.19 8.19
CA ASN A 117 11.31 8.49 7.37
C ASN A 117 10.65 7.42 6.50
N PHE A 118 11.38 7.00 5.45
CA PHE A 118 10.93 6.00 4.50
C PHE A 118 10.64 4.63 5.15
N ARG A 119 11.28 4.31 6.28
CA ARG A 119 11.08 3.02 6.97
C ARG A 119 9.66 2.89 7.52
N GLU A 120 9.06 3.96 8.04
CA GLU A 120 7.66 3.95 8.49
C GLU A 120 6.70 3.73 7.32
N LEU A 121 6.88 4.47 6.23
CA LEU A 121 6.10 4.29 5.00
C LEU A 121 6.21 2.85 4.46
N PHE A 122 7.43 2.31 4.42
CA PHE A 122 7.67 0.94 4.00
C PHE A 122 6.99 -0.09 4.92
N THR A 123 6.92 0.20 6.23
CA THR A 123 6.24 -0.66 7.20
C THR A 123 4.73 -0.65 6.98
N LEU A 124 4.13 0.54 6.86
CA LEU A 124 2.71 0.72 6.51
C LEU A 124 2.34 -0.08 5.25
N LYS A 125 3.14 0.08 4.18
CA LYS A 125 2.97 -0.66 2.92
C LYS A 125 2.94 -2.17 3.13
N ASN A 126 3.81 -2.72 3.97
CA ASN A 126 3.85 -4.17 4.20
C ASN A 126 2.58 -4.67 4.92
N TYR A 127 2.03 -3.89 5.83
CA TYR A 127 0.73 -4.19 6.43
C TYR A 127 -0.38 -4.13 5.38
N TRP A 128 -0.41 -3.06 4.56
CA TRP A 128 -1.41 -2.85 3.51
C TRP A 128 -1.44 -3.97 2.45
N LYS A 129 -0.32 -4.65 2.20
CA LYS A 129 -0.33 -5.86 1.33
C LYS A 129 -1.33 -6.93 1.81
N THR A 130 -1.65 -6.97 3.10
CA THR A 130 -2.65 -7.91 3.65
C THR A 130 -4.07 -7.44 3.34
N VAL A 131 -4.31 -6.13 3.41
CA VAL A 131 -5.57 -5.52 2.95
C VAL A 131 -5.79 -5.83 1.47
N ARG A 132 -4.78 -5.59 0.61
CA ARG A 132 -4.86 -5.91 -0.84
C ARG A 132 -5.17 -7.37 -1.14
N ARG A 133 -4.70 -8.31 -0.32
CA ARG A 133 -5.00 -9.75 -0.51
C ARG A 133 -6.44 -10.11 -0.16
N ASN A 134 -7.13 -9.27 0.60
CA ASN A 134 -8.48 -9.51 1.11
C ASN A 134 -9.41 -8.32 0.80
N GLU A 135 -9.16 -7.64 -0.33
CA GLU A 135 -9.73 -6.34 -0.68
C GLU A 135 -11.26 -6.29 -0.53
N ARG A 136 -11.95 -7.31 -1.06
CA ARG A 136 -13.42 -7.37 -1.04
C ARG A 136 -13.97 -7.39 0.39
N ASP A 137 -13.38 -8.21 1.25
CA ASP A 137 -13.87 -8.37 2.63
C ASP A 137 -13.49 -7.17 3.49
N CYS A 138 -12.28 -6.62 3.31
CA CYS A 138 -11.88 -5.36 3.94
C CYS A 138 -12.84 -4.21 3.58
N ALA A 139 -13.19 -4.08 2.30
CA ALA A 139 -14.10 -3.04 1.83
C ALA A 139 -15.48 -3.15 2.50
N LYS A 140 -16.07 -4.35 2.49
CA LYS A 140 -17.39 -4.61 3.11
C LYS A 140 -17.33 -4.41 4.63
N MET A 141 -16.29 -4.89 5.29
CA MET A 141 -16.12 -4.78 6.74
C MET A 141 -16.07 -3.32 7.19
N MET A 142 -15.27 -2.50 6.52
CA MET A 142 -15.16 -1.06 6.81
C MET A 142 -16.50 -0.35 6.61
N LEU A 143 -17.18 -0.57 5.48
CA LEU A 143 -18.46 0.09 5.21
C LEU A 143 -19.58 -0.40 6.15
N ALA A 144 -19.66 -1.69 6.42
CA ALA A 144 -20.64 -2.25 7.35
C ALA A 144 -20.48 -1.66 8.75
N LYS A 145 -19.24 -1.57 9.25
CA LYS A 145 -18.94 -0.96 10.55
C LYS A 145 -19.33 0.52 10.59
N TYR A 146 -18.99 1.27 9.52
CA TYR A 146 -19.36 2.68 9.39
C TYR A 146 -20.88 2.91 9.41
N LEU A 147 -21.64 2.11 8.64
CA LEU A 147 -23.10 2.23 8.61
C LEU A 147 -23.71 1.86 9.96
N LYS A 148 -23.23 0.81 10.63
CA LYS A 148 -23.71 0.42 11.98
C LYS A 148 -23.50 1.50 13.03
N GLN A 149 -22.38 2.22 12.95
CA GLN A 149 -22.09 3.31 13.88
C GLN A 149 -22.83 4.61 13.51
N ASN A 150 -23.18 4.79 12.24
CA ASN A 150 -23.79 6.02 11.72
C ASN A 150 -24.96 5.67 10.77
N PRO A 151 -26.10 5.15 11.28
CA PRO A 151 -27.17 4.63 10.43
C PRO A 151 -27.77 5.66 9.47
N ASP A 152 -27.87 6.93 9.90
CA ASP A 152 -28.42 8.04 9.12
C ASP A 152 -27.64 8.29 7.82
N ASN A 153 -26.35 7.94 7.80
CA ASN A 153 -25.52 8.10 6.61
C ASN A 153 -25.92 7.16 5.47
N LYS A 154 -26.68 6.09 5.74
CA LYS A 154 -27.22 5.22 4.70
C LYS A 154 -28.07 6.00 3.68
N GLU A 155 -28.88 6.94 4.15
CA GLU A 155 -29.86 7.66 3.32
C GLU A 155 -29.19 8.55 2.26
N LYS A 156 -27.94 8.94 2.50
CA LYS A 156 -27.12 9.75 1.58
C LYS A 156 -26.66 8.97 0.35
N TYR A 157 -26.78 7.64 0.34
CA TYR A 157 -26.33 6.78 -0.75
C TYR A 157 -27.51 6.04 -1.39
N PRO A 158 -27.98 6.46 -2.58
CA PRO A 158 -29.11 5.81 -3.25
C PRO A 158 -28.93 4.30 -3.49
N LYS A 159 -27.68 3.85 -3.65
CA LYS A 159 -27.34 2.43 -3.83
C LYS A 159 -27.56 1.58 -2.58
N LEU A 160 -27.69 2.20 -1.41
CA LEU A 160 -27.86 1.51 -0.13
C LEU A 160 -29.32 1.44 0.33
N LYS A 161 -30.29 1.91 -0.46
CA LYS A 161 -31.71 1.97 -0.07
C LYS A 161 -32.28 0.66 0.50
N ASN A 162 -31.85 -0.49 -0.04
CA ASN A 162 -32.33 -1.82 0.33
C ASN A 162 -31.41 -2.56 1.32
N ILE A 163 -30.48 -1.86 1.96
CA ILE A 163 -29.58 -2.44 2.96
C ILE A 163 -30.18 -2.25 4.35
N ASP A 164 -30.26 -3.32 5.14
CA ASP A 164 -30.51 -3.19 6.57
C ASP A 164 -29.19 -2.98 7.31
N VAL A 165 -29.08 -1.84 7.99
CA VAL A 165 -27.87 -1.41 8.70
C VAL A 165 -27.54 -2.34 9.86
N ASN A 166 -28.54 -2.96 10.48
CA ASN A 166 -28.32 -3.82 11.65
C ASN A 166 -27.69 -5.15 11.26
N THR A 167 -28.01 -5.64 10.06
CA THR A 167 -27.61 -6.97 9.58
C THR A 167 -26.47 -6.93 8.56
N VAL A 168 -26.15 -5.77 7.96
CA VAL A 168 -25.07 -5.66 6.97
C VAL A 168 -23.71 -6.08 7.53
N ASP A 169 -22.97 -6.87 6.76
CA ASP A 169 -21.69 -7.45 7.15
C ASP A 169 -20.84 -7.86 5.93
N VAL A 170 -19.77 -8.62 6.16
CA VAL A 170 -18.91 -9.15 5.10
C VAL A 170 -19.59 -10.24 4.25
N ALA A 171 -20.63 -10.92 4.74
CA ALA A 171 -21.36 -11.95 4.00
C ALA A 171 -22.46 -11.35 3.11
N THR A 172 -22.81 -10.08 3.34
CA THR A 172 -23.88 -9.39 2.61
C THR A 172 -23.60 -9.31 1.11
N ALA A 173 -24.36 -10.08 0.33
CA ALA A 173 -24.30 -10.12 -1.12
C ALA A 173 -25.30 -9.10 -1.73
N ASN A 174 -24.89 -7.84 -1.80
CA ASN A 174 -25.67 -6.79 -2.45
C ASN A 174 -24.76 -5.92 -3.33
N SER A 175 -25.05 -5.87 -4.64
CA SER A 175 -24.20 -5.17 -5.61
C SER A 175 -24.07 -3.67 -5.34
N GLY A 176 -25.11 -3.03 -4.80
CA GLY A 176 -25.10 -1.64 -4.38
C GLY A 176 -24.12 -1.40 -3.24
N PHE A 177 -24.22 -2.20 -2.18
CA PHE A 177 -23.32 -2.18 -1.03
C PHE A 177 -21.88 -2.50 -1.42
N GLU A 178 -21.65 -3.59 -2.15
CA GLU A 178 -20.31 -3.98 -2.62
C GLU A 178 -19.66 -2.89 -3.47
N THR A 179 -20.43 -2.22 -4.34
CA THR A 179 -19.90 -1.11 -5.15
C THR A 179 -19.50 0.08 -4.29
N VAL A 180 -20.32 0.46 -3.31
CA VAL A 180 -19.99 1.59 -2.43
C VAL A 180 -18.78 1.24 -1.56
N ALA A 181 -18.75 0.04 -1.01
CA ALA A 181 -17.64 -0.47 -0.20
C ALA A 181 -16.32 -0.45 -0.98
N ALA A 182 -16.32 -1.00 -2.20
CA ALA A 182 -15.14 -1.04 -3.06
C ALA A 182 -14.64 0.38 -3.37
N ASN A 183 -15.53 1.32 -3.68
CA ASN A 183 -15.15 2.71 -3.95
C ASN A 183 -14.45 3.37 -2.75
N TYR A 184 -14.91 3.12 -1.53
CA TYR A 184 -14.29 3.65 -0.31
C TYR A 184 -12.87 3.10 -0.12
N LEU A 185 -12.70 1.77 -0.18
CA LEU A 185 -11.39 1.16 0.01
C LEU A 185 -10.41 1.56 -1.11
N LYS A 186 -10.91 1.68 -2.34
CA LYS A 186 -10.12 2.07 -3.51
C LYS A 186 -9.46 3.44 -3.36
N VAL A 187 -10.10 4.40 -2.70
CA VAL A 187 -9.49 5.72 -2.46
C VAL A 187 -8.19 5.57 -1.66
N PHE A 188 -8.23 4.79 -0.58
CA PHE A 188 -7.04 4.54 0.26
C PHE A 188 -5.98 3.73 -0.48
N ASP A 189 -6.39 2.72 -1.25
CA ASP A 189 -5.45 1.90 -2.02
C ASP A 189 -4.73 2.71 -3.12
N ASP A 190 -5.46 3.53 -3.88
CA ASP A 190 -4.90 4.41 -4.89
C ASP A 190 -3.88 5.38 -4.26
N VAL A 191 -4.18 5.93 -3.07
CA VAL A 191 -3.29 6.85 -2.37
C VAL A 191 -2.02 6.14 -1.90
N ILE A 192 -2.12 4.99 -1.25
CA ILE A 192 -0.94 4.22 -0.80
C ILE A 192 -0.08 3.82 -2.00
N THR A 193 -0.70 3.38 -3.11
CA THR A 193 0.01 3.04 -4.35
C THR A 193 0.76 4.24 -4.91
N THR A 194 0.10 5.40 -5.00
CA THR A 194 0.72 6.64 -5.52
C THR A 194 1.92 7.06 -4.66
N VAL A 195 1.76 7.03 -3.34
CA VAL A 195 2.83 7.37 -2.38
C VAL A 195 3.97 6.34 -2.44
N GLU A 196 3.66 5.07 -2.65
CA GLU A 196 4.64 4.00 -2.81
C GLU A 196 5.50 4.18 -4.07
N GLU A 197 4.88 4.56 -5.20
CA GLU A 197 5.56 4.76 -6.47
C GLU A 197 6.47 6.00 -6.45
N LYS A 198 6.03 7.07 -5.79
CA LYS A 198 6.75 8.36 -5.75
C LYS A 198 6.76 8.96 -4.34
N PRO A 199 7.51 8.37 -3.39
CA PRO A 199 7.50 8.81 -1.99
C PRO A 199 8.00 10.24 -1.78
N GLY A 200 8.78 10.79 -2.72
CA GLY A 200 9.32 12.15 -2.65
C GLY A 200 8.43 13.24 -3.25
N ASP A 201 7.29 12.88 -3.85
CA ASP A 201 6.30 13.83 -4.36
C ASP A 201 4.90 13.22 -4.32
N VAL A 202 4.12 13.65 -3.33
CA VAL A 202 2.76 13.15 -3.10
C VAL A 202 1.67 14.02 -3.73
N SER A 203 2.03 14.91 -4.66
CA SER A 203 1.07 15.85 -5.25
C SER A 203 -0.11 15.17 -5.95
N ASP A 204 0.13 14.03 -6.61
CA ASP A 204 -0.93 13.25 -7.26
C ASP A 204 -1.88 12.60 -6.23
N ALA A 205 -1.34 12.14 -5.11
CA ALA A 205 -2.12 11.58 -4.01
C ALA A 205 -2.98 12.67 -3.34
N CYS A 206 -2.40 13.84 -3.05
CA CYS A 206 -3.12 14.99 -2.51
C CYS A 206 -4.24 15.45 -3.47
N SER A 207 -3.93 15.59 -4.76
CA SER A 207 -4.91 16.02 -5.77
C SER A 207 -6.09 15.06 -5.88
N ARG A 208 -5.84 13.75 -5.75
CA ARG A 208 -6.89 12.72 -5.72
C ARG A 208 -7.79 12.89 -4.51
N LEU A 209 -7.22 13.06 -3.32
CA LEU A 209 -7.98 13.25 -2.07
C LEU A 209 -8.82 14.53 -2.11
N THR A 210 -8.25 15.64 -2.60
CA THR A 210 -8.99 16.90 -2.80
C THR A 210 -10.14 16.72 -3.80
N ALA A 211 -9.95 15.96 -4.87
CA ALA A 211 -11.02 15.66 -5.82
C ALA A 211 -12.15 14.82 -5.18
N VAL A 212 -11.82 13.89 -4.28
CA VAL A 212 -12.81 13.13 -3.49
C VAL A 212 -13.62 14.06 -2.60
N GLY A 213 -12.98 15.01 -1.91
CA GLY A 213 -13.67 16.02 -1.09
C GLY A 213 -14.65 16.88 -1.90
N LYS A 214 -14.21 17.44 -3.03
CA LYS A 214 -15.05 18.22 -3.96
C LYS A 214 -16.25 17.42 -4.47
N MET A 215 -16.03 16.15 -4.76
CA MET A 215 -17.08 15.24 -5.23
C MET A 215 -18.15 15.03 -4.15
N HIS A 216 -17.75 14.82 -2.90
CA HIS A 216 -18.71 14.68 -1.80
C HIS A 216 -19.51 15.95 -1.57
N ARG A 217 -18.85 17.13 -1.56
CA ARG A 217 -19.52 18.44 -1.44
C ARG A 217 -20.64 18.64 -2.47
N THR A 218 -20.41 18.17 -3.69
CA THR A 218 -21.33 18.39 -4.83
C THR A 218 -22.38 17.31 -5.00
N LYS A 219 -22.13 16.08 -4.53
CA LYS A 219 -22.99 14.92 -4.81
C LYS A 219 -23.69 14.33 -3.60
N VAL A 220 -23.24 14.65 -2.39
CA VAL A 220 -23.78 14.10 -1.15
C VAL A 220 -24.48 15.23 -0.40
N ASN A 221 -25.79 15.35 -0.63
CA ASN A 221 -26.60 16.41 -0.02
C ASN A 221 -26.64 16.25 1.50
N GLY A 222 -26.48 17.36 2.23
CA GLY A 222 -26.56 17.39 3.69
C GLY A 222 -25.38 16.71 4.40
N MET A 223 -24.27 16.46 3.70
CA MET A 223 -23.05 15.98 4.33
C MET A 223 -22.31 17.14 5.01
N ASP A 224 -21.82 16.94 6.22
CA ASP A 224 -20.93 17.86 6.92
C ASP A 224 -19.48 17.37 6.87
N GLY A 225 -18.51 18.28 6.90
CA GLY A 225 -17.09 17.94 6.85
C GLY A 225 -16.64 17.05 8.02
N SER A 226 -17.23 17.22 9.20
CA SER A 226 -16.93 16.37 10.37
C SER A 226 -17.28 14.91 10.14
N GLU A 227 -18.18 14.59 9.21
CA GLU A 227 -18.60 13.21 8.97
C GLU A 227 -17.51 12.35 8.32
N PHE A 228 -16.53 12.97 7.65
CA PHE A 228 -15.35 12.23 7.20
C PHE A 228 -14.54 11.65 8.36
N GLN A 229 -14.55 12.28 9.54
CA GLN A 229 -13.84 11.77 10.71
C GLN A 229 -14.49 10.49 11.26
N LEU A 230 -15.80 10.29 11.04
CA LEU A 230 -16.55 9.11 11.51
C LEU A 230 -16.10 7.81 10.83
N LEU A 231 -15.38 7.88 9.70
CA LEU A 231 -14.85 6.72 8.99
C LEU A 231 -13.48 6.24 9.54
N GLU A 232 -12.81 7.00 10.41
CA GLU A 232 -11.50 6.60 10.97
C GLU A 232 -11.59 5.29 11.76
N GLU A 233 -12.53 5.19 12.69
CA GLU A 233 -12.69 4.00 13.54
C GLU A 233 -13.11 2.75 12.74
N PRO A 234 -14.07 2.82 11.80
CA PRO A 234 -14.33 1.72 10.85
C PRO A 234 -13.11 1.30 10.03
N PHE A 235 -12.28 2.26 9.60
CA PHE A 235 -11.05 1.98 8.88
C PHE A 235 -10.04 1.23 9.76
N LEU A 236 -9.79 1.71 10.99
CA LEU A 236 -8.88 1.07 11.93
C LEU A 236 -9.37 -0.31 12.39
N TYR A 237 -10.68 -0.45 12.61
CA TYR A 237 -11.30 -1.75 12.91
C TYR A 237 -11.01 -2.76 11.80
N MET A 238 -11.25 -2.40 10.53
CA MET A 238 -10.95 -3.26 9.38
C MET A 238 -9.47 -3.69 9.35
N ILE A 239 -8.55 -2.76 9.65
CA ILE A 239 -7.12 -3.06 9.72
C ILE A 239 -6.82 -4.04 10.86
N SER A 240 -7.40 -3.85 12.03
CA SER A 240 -7.19 -4.73 13.19
C SER A 240 -7.63 -6.16 12.90
N GLU A 241 -8.82 -6.32 12.30
CA GLU A 241 -9.40 -7.62 11.98
C GLU A 241 -8.58 -8.36 10.93
N ILE A 242 -8.07 -7.66 9.90
CA ILE A 242 -7.33 -8.31 8.83
C ILE A 242 -5.85 -8.58 9.16
N LEU A 243 -5.28 -7.81 10.10
CA LEU A 243 -3.91 -8.02 10.55
C LEU A 243 -3.82 -9.02 11.72
N GLN A 244 -4.89 -9.17 12.50
CA GLN A 244 -5.00 -10.06 13.66
C GLN A 244 -3.77 -9.89 14.58
N ASP A 245 -3.00 -10.95 14.83
CA ASP A 245 -1.82 -10.93 15.70
C ASP A 245 -0.71 -9.94 15.28
N ARG A 246 -0.75 -9.46 14.03
CA ARG A 246 0.20 -8.44 13.53
C ARG A 246 -0.28 -7.01 13.78
N TYR A 247 -1.51 -6.84 14.24
CA TYR A 247 -2.01 -5.56 14.71
C TYR A 247 -1.44 -5.26 16.11
N ASN A 248 -0.78 -4.11 16.23
CA ASN A 248 -0.16 -3.63 17.46
C ASN A 248 -0.13 -2.10 17.43
N ASP A 249 0.28 -1.47 18.52
CA ASP A 249 0.34 0.00 18.65
C ASP A 249 1.09 0.68 17.50
N LYS A 250 2.13 0.02 16.98
CA LYS A 250 2.88 0.53 15.83
C LYS A 250 2.05 0.47 14.55
N ALA A 251 1.36 -0.65 14.29
CA ALA A 251 0.47 -0.76 13.14
C ALA A 251 -0.66 0.27 13.23
N GLU A 252 -1.34 0.35 14.38
CA GLU A 252 -2.40 1.32 14.62
C GLU A 252 -1.93 2.75 14.38
N ASN A 253 -0.83 3.17 15.01
CA ASN A 253 -0.30 4.53 14.88
C ASN A 253 0.05 4.87 13.43
N LEU A 254 0.63 3.93 12.67
CA LEU A 254 0.91 4.14 11.24
C LEU A 254 -0.38 4.35 10.45
N PHE A 255 -1.42 3.54 10.69
CA PHE A 255 -2.69 3.66 9.98
C PHE A 255 -3.50 4.90 10.41
N ARG A 256 -3.42 5.31 11.67
CA ARG A 256 -4.03 6.55 12.17
C ARG A 256 -3.40 7.77 11.50
N LYS A 257 -2.05 7.83 11.47
CA LYS A 257 -1.32 8.86 10.71
C LYS A 257 -1.71 8.88 9.23
N PHE A 258 -1.79 7.71 8.60
CA PHE A 258 -2.22 7.59 7.21
C PHE A 258 -3.62 8.17 7.00
N TYR A 259 -4.58 7.80 7.86
CA TYR A 259 -5.94 8.26 7.78
C TYR A 259 -6.03 9.78 7.94
N GLN A 260 -5.35 10.33 8.93
CA GLN A 260 -5.30 11.78 9.17
C GLN A 260 -4.69 12.56 7.99
N PHE A 261 -3.67 12.00 7.33
CA PHE A 261 -3.17 12.54 6.07
C PHE A 261 -4.23 12.55 4.97
N CYS A 262 -4.97 11.45 4.78
CA CYS A 262 -6.07 11.39 3.83
C CYS A 262 -7.18 12.40 4.15
N LEU A 263 -7.60 12.44 5.41
CA LEU A 263 -8.66 13.31 5.92
C LEU A 263 -8.34 14.78 5.66
N LYS A 264 -7.12 15.23 5.96
CA LYS A 264 -6.67 16.60 5.71
C LYS A 264 -6.97 17.05 4.27
N TYR A 265 -6.50 16.29 3.28
CA TYR A 265 -6.66 16.67 1.87
C TYR A 265 -8.07 16.48 1.33
N ILE A 266 -8.85 15.53 1.90
CA ILE A 266 -10.28 15.41 1.63
C ILE A 266 -11.01 16.66 2.13
N LEU A 267 -10.75 17.12 3.35
CA LEU A 267 -11.35 18.32 3.92
C LEU A 267 -10.94 19.60 3.18
N GLU A 268 -9.68 19.72 2.76
CA GLU A 268 -9.24 20.82 1.89
C GLU A 268 -10.08 20.88 0.60
N GLY A 269 -10.37 19.74 -0.02
CA GLY A 269 -11.22 19.67 -1.21
C GLY A 269 -12.71 19.88 -0.92
N PHE A 270 -13.19 19.44 0.22
CA PHE A 270 -14.58 19.61 0.62
C PHE A 270 -14.89 21.09 0.94
N ASN A 271 -13.92 21.81 1.52
CA ASN A 271 -14.07 23.22 1.90
C ASN A 271 -13.70 24.19 0.78
N SER A 272 -13.09 23.73 -0.31
CA SER A 272 -12.73 24.54 -1.49
C SER A 272 -13.91 24.81 -2.40
#